data_AF-A0A923PVX4-F1
#
_entry.id   AF-A0A923PVX4-F1
#
_cell.length_a   1.000
_cell.length_b   1.000
_cell.length_c   1.000
_cell.angle_alpha   90.00
_cell.angle_beta   90.00
_cell.angle_gamma   90.00
#
_symmetry.space_group_name_H-M   'P 1'
#
loop_
_entity.id
_entity.type
_entity.pdbx_description
1 polymer ?
#
loop_
_entity_poly.entity_id
_entity_poly.type
_entity_poly.pdbx_seq_one_letter_code
_entity_poly.pdbx_strand_id
1 'polypeptide(L)'
;MKSWTRKDFLKASLVGSGAAFIAGQTRLFGQVAPAAGSANGDIRIAVVGINSQGNNHLRDYATNKLKGARVVAICDVDSVLLAKRAQECKEAGAEVETFGDYRKLLESKNIDAIVLGTPNHQHSLQSIWGLQAGKDVYCEKPLSHNVWEGRQAVAASQKYTKNLLVVGTQNRSSLDIPEAIAYINSGKLGKILFARGLCYKERASIGKTEGPQAVPDTVNYDLWSGPAPLVPSRRNSKARGPVHYDWHWFWNYGGGDIANQGIHQMDIARWMLGEQGLPPSVMSIGGRFGYVDDAETPNSQIAVFNYAKAPLIFEVRGLPMKTGMKAMDAYRGSRVGVVVQCEGGYATVSESGTANIFDNDNKKLEGFTNGGNGAHRANFVKALQDRKVIKGLVTEAHTSSSLCHLANISYLVGEEKSNSAIREAVYSSLVTSESYSRMLEHLRANDVDVLAGKSVKGALLKIDAKTEMFTGGEQVLVDAANNSPLRKRTGRGEFTIPQLA
;
A
#
# COMPACT_ATOMS: atom_id res chain seq x y z
N MET A 1 0.22 32.11 -15.83
CA MET A 1 -0.62 31.16 -15.06
C MET A 1 -0.84 31.74 -13.67
N LYS A 2 -2.08 32.04 -13.27
CA LYS A 2 -2.37 32.54 -11.92
C LYS A 2 -2.24 31.36 -10.95
N SER A 3 -1.35 31.46 -9.96
CA SER A 3 -1.31 30.54 -8.81
C SER A 3 -2.56 30.78 -7.96
N TRP A 4 -3.33 29.72 -7.73
CA TRP A 4 -4.46 29.75 -6.80
C TRP A 4 -3.93 29.56 -5.38
N THR A 5 -4.66 30.07 -4.39
CA THR A 5 -4.30 29.89 -2.99
C THR A 5 -5.25 28.92 -2.29
N ARG A 6 -4.81 28.28 -1.20
CA ARG A 6 -5.63 27.47 -0.29
C ARG A 6 -6.97 28.13 0.11
N LYS A 7 -7.03 29.46 0.19
CA LYS A 7 -8.26 30.21 0.49
C LYS A 7 -9.28 30.11 -0.65
N ASP A 8 -8.83 30.02 -1.89
CA ASP A 8 -9.70 29.93 -3.06
C ASP A 8 -10.32 28.51 -3.19
N PHE A 9 -9.55 27.47 -2.88
CA PHE A 9 -10.06 26.08 -2.79
C PHE A 9 -11.09 25.90 -1.67
N LEU A 10 -10.85 26.48 -0.50
CA LEU A 10 -11.80 26.44 0.63
C LEU A 10 -13.07 27.25 0.35
N LYS A 11 -12.96 28.38 -0.36
CA LYS A 11 -14.14 29.17 -0.79
C LYS A 11 -15.01 28.41 -1.78
N ALA A 12 -14.41 27.68 -2.73
CA ALA A 12 -15.16 26.82 -3.65
C ALA A 12 -15.89 25.67 -2.91
N SER A 13 -15.28 25.16 -1.83
CA SER A 13 -15.86 24.11 -0.99
C SER A 13 -16.98 24.60 -0.05
N LEU A 14 -17.00 25.89 0.28
CA LEU A 14 -17.98 26.51 1.20
C LEU A 14 -19.35 26.81 0.58
N VAL A 15 -19.47 26.80 -0.75
CA VAL A 15 -20.75 27.07 -1.44
C VAL A 15 -21.77 25.92 -1.26
N GLY A 16 -21.35 24.76 -0.75
CA GLY A 16 -22.22 23.60 -0.49
C GLY A 16 -22.72 23.43 0.94
N SER A 17 -22.35 24.31 1.88
CA SER A 17 -22.66 24.12 3.31
C SER A 17 -22.99 25.44 4.00
N GLY A 18 -24.22 25.92 3.81
CA GLY A 18 -24.78 27.06 4.53
C GLY A 18 -26.23 26.81 4.93
N ALA A 19 -26.48 26.89 6.25
CA ALA A 19 -27.76 26.92 6.98
C ALA A 19 -28.53 25.60 7.21
N ALA A 20 -28.35 24.99 8.40
CA ALA A 20 -29.32 25.09 9.50
C ALA A 20 -28.92 24.17 10.68
N PHE A 21 -28.45 24.78 11.77
CA PHE A 21 -28.45 24.20 13.11
C PHE A 21 -29.82 24.45 13.72
N ILE A 22 -30.61 23.39 13.98
CA ILE A 22 -31.61 23.34 15.05
C ILE A 22 -31.52 21.97 15.72
N ALA A 23 -31.44 22.00 17.05
CA ALA A 23 -31.34 20.87 17.95
C ALA A 23 -32.67 20.11 18.07
N GLY A 24 -32.60 18.81 18.40
CA GLY A 24 -33.72 18.05 18.94
C GLY A 24 -34.19 16.85 18.12
N GLN A 25 -33.96 15.67 18.71
CA GLN A 25 -34.73 14.42 18.58
C GLN A 25 -34.74 13.63 17.25
N THR A 26 -34.40 12.34 17.41
CA THR A 26 -34.77 11.18 16.57
C THR A 26 -34.75 11.39 15.05
N ARG A 27 -33.62 11.07 14.41
CA ARG A 27 -33.60 10.84 12.96
C ARG A 27 -33.78 9.35 12.67
N LEU A 28 -35.01 9.01 12.31
CA LEU A 28 -35.32 7.87 11.44
C LEU A 28 -34.33 7.84 10.27
N PHE A 29 -33.78 6.67 9.99
CA PHE A 29 -32.95 6.40 8.82
C PHE A 29 -33.76 6.70 7.55
N GLY A 30 -33.65 7.93 7.05
CA GLY A 30 -34.12 8.27 5.72
C GLY A 30 -33.27 7.52 4.71
N GLN A 31 -33.91 6.65 3.92
CA GLN A 31 -33.31 6.03 2.75
C GLN A 31 -32.68 7.12 1.90
N VAL A 32 -31.35 7.11 1.81
CA VAL A 32 -30.62 7.95 0.85
C VAL A 32 -31.02 7.44 -0.53
N ALA A 33 -31.69 8.29 -1.31
CA ALA A 33 -31.98 7.99 -2.71
C ALA A 33 -30.67 7.55 -3.39
N PRO A 34 -30.68 6.49 -4.22
CA PRO A 34 -29.50 6.11 -4.98
C PRO A 34 -29.01 7.34 -5.73
N ALA A 35 -27.69 7.53 -5.79
CA ALA A 35 -27.10 8.59 -6.58
C ALA A 35 -27.78 8.55 -7.95
N ALA A 36 -28.50 9.63 -8.30
CA ALA A 36 -29.20 9.71 -9.56
C ALA A 36 -28.14 9.51 -10.65
N GLY A 37 -28.15 8.32 -11.25
CA GLY A 37 -27.20 7.96 -12.29
C GLY A 37 -27.29 8.94 -13.45
N SER A 38 -26.33 8.86 -14.36
CA SER A 38 -26.42 9.55 -15.65
C SER A 38 -27.77 9.28 -16.35
N ALA A 39 -28.09 9.95 -17.45
CA ALA A 39 -29.31 9.67 -18.22
C ALA A 39 -29.53 8.17 -18.55
N ASN A 40 -28.47 7.34 -18.46
CA ASN A 40 -28.49 5.88 -18.64
C ASN A 40 -28.39 5.05 -17.33
N GLY A 41 -28.29 5.68 -16.15
CA GLY A 41 -28.18 5.01 -14.84
C GLY A 41 -26.75 4.65 -14.40
N ASP A 42 -25.75 4.72 -15.28
CA ASP A 42 -24.37 4.37 -14.96
C ASP A 42 -23.67 5.38 -14.03
N ILE A 43 -22.78 4.86 -13.18
CA ILE A 43 -21.85 5.63 -12.35
C ILE A 43 -20.71 6.18 -13.21
N ARG A 44 -20.47 7.48 -13.12
CA ARG A 44 -19.45 8.19 -13.91
C ARG A 44 -18.12 8.21 -13.16
N ILE A 45 -17.15 7.46 -13.68
CA ILE A 45 -15.83 7.25 -13.08
C ILE A 45 -14.79 8.17 -13.72
N ALA A 46 -13.89 8.70 -12.89
CA ALA A 46 -12.63 9.26 -13.38
C ALA A 46 -11.43 8.45 -12.88
N VAL A 47 -10.40 8.29 -13.71
CA VAL A 47 -9.16 7.60 -13.33
C VAL A 47 -8.01 8.60 -13.24
N VAL A 48 -7.32 8.62 -12.09
CA VAL A 48 -6.23 9.57 -11.77
C VAL A 48 -4.94 8.80 -11.63
N GLY A 49 -3.92 9.17 -12.41
CA GLY A 49 -2.71 8.37 -12.63
C GLY A 49 -3.05 7.19 -13.54
N ILE A 50 -2.65 7.26 -14.81
CA ILE A 50 -3.15 6.38 -15.90
C ILE A 50 -2.03 5.63 -16.63
N ASN A 51 -0.89 5.47 -15.96
CA ASN A 51 0.12 4.50 -16.36
C ASN A 51 -0.17 3.11 -15.76
N SER A 52 0.59 2.08 -16.11
CA SER A 52 0.62 0.74 -15.46
C SER A 52 -0.70 0.29 -14.80
N GLN A 53 -0.81 0.26 -13.46
CA GLN A 53 -2.01 -0.19 -12.76
C GLN A 53 -3.21 0.73 -12.96
N GLY A 54 -3.00 2.05 -13.03
CA GLY A 54 -4.03 3.02 -13.41
C GLY A 54 -4.60 2.74 -14.79
N ASN A 55 -3.76 2.37 -15.75
CA ASN A 55 -4.20 1.93 -17.08
C ASN A 55 -5.01 0.63 -17.03
N ASN A 56 -4.65 -0.32 -16.15
CA ASN A 56 -5.45 -1.53 -15.96
C ASN A 56 -6.86 -1.20 -15.45
N HIS A 57 -6.99 -0.24 -14.54
CA HIS A 57 -8.30 0.27 -14.12
C HIS A 57 -9.03 0.96 -15.27
N LEU A 58 -8.36 1.89 -15.96
CA LEU A 58 -8.92 2.62 -17.09
C LEU A 58 -9.50 1.69 -18.15
N ARG A 59 -8.74 0.67 -18.57
CA ARG A 59 -9.18 -0.29 -19.58
C ARG A 59 -10.42 -1.08 -19.14
N ASP A 60 -10.54 -1.44 -17.87
CA ASP A 60 -11.70 -2.18 -17.39
C ASP A 60 -12.99 -1.37 -17.49
N TYR A 61 -12.94 -0.07 -17.22
CA TYR A 61 -14.09 0.83 -17.41
C TYR A 61 -14.31 1.19 -18.89
N ALA A 62 -13.25 1.51 -19.64
CA ALA A 62 -13.35 1.92 -21.04
C ALA A 62 -13.88 0.79 -21.95
N THR A 63 -13.55 -0.46 -21.64
CA THR A 63 -14.01 -1.63 -22.41
C THR A 63 -15.30 -2.26 -21.85
N ASN A 64 -16.01 -1.54 -20.97
CA ASN A 64 -17.28 -1.97 -20.36
C ASN A 64 -17.22 -3.35 -19.66
N LYS A 65 -16.07 -3.70 -19.07
CA LYS A 65 -15.95 -4.93 -18.27
C LYS A 65 -16.65 -4.82 -16.91
N LEU A 66 -16.80 -3.59 -16.41
CA LEU A 66 -17.41 -3.27 -15.12
C LEU A 66 -18.80 -2.67 -15.33
N LYS A 67 -19.80 -3.54 -15.53
CA LYS A 67 -21.20 -3.13 -15.78
C LYS A 67 -21.73 -2.18 -14.70
N GLY A 68 -22.47 -1.15 -15.11
CA GLY A 68 -23.05 -0.15 -14.21
C GLY A 68 -22.10 1.01 -13.86
N ALA A 69 -20.90 1.04 -14.43
CA ALA A 69 -19.96 2.13 -14.33
C ALA A 69 -19.25 2.37 -15.66
N ARG A 70 -18.97 3.63 -15.98
CA ARG A 70 -18.22 4.00 -17.19
C ARG A 70 -17.22 5.10 -16.90
N VAL A 71 -16.10 5.11 -17.61
CA VAL A 71 -15.14 6.21 -17.52
C VAL A 71 -15.66 7.42 -18.27
N VAL A 72 -15.56 8.60 -17.65
CA VAL A 72 -15.93 9.89 -18.24
C VAL A 72 -14.79 10.90 -18.24
N ALA A 73 -13.76 10.64 -17.44
CA ALA A 73 -12.62 11.52 -17.31
C ALA A 73 -11.33 10.77 -16.95
N ILE A 74 -10.20 11.31 -17.37
CA ILE A 74 -8.87 10.82 -17.00
C ILE A 74 -7.97 11.98 -16.57
N CYS A 75 -7.05 11.71 -15.65
CA CYS A 75 -6.10 12.70 -15.17
C CYS A 75 -4.69 12.14 -15.05
N ASP A 76 -3.73 12.84 -15.63
CA ASP A 76 -2.30 12.60 -15.43
C ASP A 76 -1.52 13.92 -15.53
N VAL A 77 -0.40 13.98 -14.83
CA VAL A 77 0.52 15.13 -14.84
C VAL A 77 1.48 15.07 -16.03
N ASP A 78 1.59 13.92 -16.69
CA ASP A 78 2.33 13.74 -17.94
C ASP A 78 1.40 13.95 -19.15
N SER A 79 1.57 15.07 -19.85
CA SER A 79 0.71 15.47 -20.98
C SER A 79 0.78 14.51 -22.17
N VAL A 80 1.93 13.86 -22.40
CA VAL A 80 2.08 12.88 -23.50
C VAL A 80 1.34 11.59 -23.16
N LEU A 81 1.48 11.12 -21.92
CA LEU A 81 0.72 9.95 -21.46
C LEU A 81 -0.78 10.22 -21.46
N LEU A 82 -1.20 11.41 -21.01
CA LEU A 82 -2.60 11.81 -20.98
C LEU A 82 -3.23 11.79 -22.38
N ALA A 83 -2.58 12.41 -23.37
CA ALA A 83 -3.04 12.42 -24.75
C ALA A 83 -3.13 11.00 -25.34
N LYS A 84 -2.10 10.17 -25.09
CA LYS A 84 -2.09 8.77 -25.53
C LYS A 84 -3.28 7.98 -24.97
N ARG A 85 -3.55 8.08 -23.67
CA ARG A 85 -4.66 7.33 -23.03
C ARG A 85 -6.03 7.85 -23.44
N ALA A 86 -6.18 9.15 -23.70
CA ALA A 86 -7.41 9.71 -24.25
C ALA A 86 -7.74 9.08 -25.61
N GLN A 87 -6.73 8.96 -26.49
CA GLN A 87 -6.88 8.33 -27.79
C GLN A 87 -7.23 6.84 -27.68
N GLU A 88 -6.54 6.09 -26.81
CA GLU A 88 -6.87 4.68 -26.56
C GLU A 88 -8.30 4.49 -25.99
N CYS A 89 -8.79 5.42 -25.16
CA CYS A 89 -10.18 5.39 -24.70
C CYS A 89 -11.17 5.61 -25.85
N LYS A 90 -10.89 6.59 -26.72
CA LYS A 90 -11.70 6.85 -27.91
C LYS A 90 -11.78 5.64 -28.84
N GLU A 91 -10.65 4.97 -29.06
CA GLU A 91 -10.58 3.72 -29.84
C GLU A 91 -11.38 2.58 -29.20
N ALA A 92 -11.47 2.55 -27.87
CA ALA A 92 -12.32 1.62 -27.13
C ALA A 92 -13.80 2.04 -27.06
N GLY A 93 -14.19 3.16 -27.69
CA GLY A 93 -15.55 3.68 -27.68
C GLY A 93 -15.94 4.48 -26.42
N ALA A 94 -14.96 4.91 -25.63
CA ALA A 94 -15.16 5.73 -24.44
C ALA A 94 -14.63 7.16 -24.66
N GLU A 95 -15.54 8.13 -24.73
CA GLU A 95 -15.16 9.54 -24.73
C GLU A 95 -14.89 10.02 -23.30
N VAL A 96 -13.72 10.64 -23.09
CA VAL A 96 -13.25 11.06 -21.78
C VAL A 96 -12.78 12.52 -21.80
N GLU A 97 -13.13 13.27 -20.75
CA GLU A 97 -12.55 14.57 -20.47
C GLU A 97 -11.13 14.39 -19.88
N THR A 98 -10.18 15.22 -20.31
CA THR A 98 -8.77 15.10 -19.87
C THR A 98 -8.39 16.21 -18.91
N PHE A 99 -7.73 15.87 -17.81
CA PHE A 99 -7.25 16.84 -16.82
C PHE A 99 -5.75 16.68 -16.55
N GLY A 100 -4.99 17.76 -16.68
CA GLY A 100 -3.58 17.82 -16.26
C GLY A 100 -3.38 18.09 -14.76
N ASP A 101 -4.45 18.42 -14.03
CA ASP A 101 -4.44 18.76 -12.62
C ASP A 101 -5.64 18.13 -11.91
N TYR A 102 -5.35 17.26 -10.94
CA TYR A 102 -6.35 16.54 -10.16
C TYR A 102 -7.33 17.47 -9.43
N ARG A 103 -6.88 18.65 -9.01
CA ARG A 103 -7.73 19.61 -8.27
C ARG A 103 -8.87 20.12 -9.14
N LYS A 104 -8.59 20.37 -10.42
CA LYS A 104 -9.59 20.78 -11.41
C LYS A 104 -10.56 19.65 -11.75
N LEU A 105 -10.06 18.41 -11.81
CA LEU A 105 -10.92 17.24 -12.01
C LEU A 105 -11.99 17.14 -10.92
N LEU A 106 -11.62 17.40 -9.65
CA LEU A 106 -12.56 17.33 -8.53
C LEU A 106 -13.71 18.34 -8.60
N GLU A 107 -13.53 19.45 -9.31
CA GLU A 107 -14.58 20.47 -9.52
C GLU A 107 -15.67 20.00 -10.49
N SER A 108 -15.40 18.98 -11.30
CA SER A 108 -16.33 18.52 -12.32
C SER A 108 -17.57 17.87 -11.69
N LYS A 109 -18.75 18.42 -12.03
CA LYS A 109 -20.05 17.82 -11.67
C LYS A 109 -20.38 16.58 -12.49
N ASN A 110 -19.55 16.26 -13.49
CA ASN A 110 -19.74 15.11 -14.36
C ASN A 110 -19.15 13.81 -13.80
N ILE A 111 -18.49 13.86 -12.64
CA ILE A 111 -17.80 12.73 -12.03
C ILE A 111 -18.48 12.37 -10.71
N ASP A 112 -18.83 11.09 -10.54
CA ASP A 112 -19.45 10.55 -9.31
C ASP A 112 -18.40 9.92 -8.40
N ALA A 113 -17.44 9.19 -8.98
CA ALA A 113 -16.38 8.54 -8.25
C ALA A 113 -15.02 8.64 -8.96
N ILE A 114 -13.95 8.55 -8.18
CA ILE A 114 -12.57 8.58 -8.65
C ILE A 114 -11.84 7.29 -8.31
N VAL A 115 -10.95 6.87 -9.21
CA VAL A 115 -10.05 5.73 -9.03
C VAL A 115 -8.62 6.24 -9.06
N LEU A 116 -7.89 6.07 -7.96
CA LEU A 116 -6.52 6.56 -7.78
C LEU A 116 -5.53 5.44 -8.08
N GLY A 117 -4.75 5.61 -9.15
CA GLY A 117 -3.59 4.79 -9.53
C GLY A 117 -2.28 5.59 -9.50
N THR A 118 -2.22 6.62 -8.64
CA THR A 118 -1.07 7.51 -8.47
C THR A 118 0.04 6.85 -7.64
N PRO A 119 1.21 7.50 -7.46
CA PRO A 119 2.22 7.03 -6.51
C PRO A 119 1.75 7.10 -5.04
N ASN A 120 2.31 6.24 -4.18
CA ASN A 120 1.89 6.08 -2.77
C ASN A 120 1.83 7.40 -1.99
N HIS A 121 2.76 8.32 -2.24
CA HIS A 121 2.82 9.60 -1.54
C HIS A 121 1.65 10.53 -1.82
N GLN A 122 0.82 10.26 -2.83
CA GLN A 122 -0.36 11.05 -3.18
C GLN A 122 -1.65 10.51 -2.56
N HIS A 123 -1.69 9.21 -2.26
CA HIS A 123 -2.92 8.45 -2.02
C HIS A 123 -3.82 9.04 -0.92
N SER A 124 -3.27 9.32 0.27
CA SER A 124 -4.07 9.81 1.38
C SER A 124 -4.63 11.21 1.11
N LEU A 125 -3.80 12.14 0.62
CA LEU A 125 -4.26 13.49 0.30
C LEU A 125 -5.33 13.49 -0.79
N GLN A 126 -5.10 12.73 -1.88
CA GLN A 126 -6.07 12.63 -2.97
C GLN A 126 -7.37 12.00 -2.50
N SER A 127 -7.31 10.96 -1.66
CA SER A 127 -8.51 10.34 -1.07
C SER A 127 -9.30 11.34 -0.21
N ILE A 128 -8.61 12.09 0.65
CA ILE A 128 -9.23 13.12 1.51
C ILE A 128 -9.89 14.20 0.65
N TRP A 129 -9.20 14.71 -0.37
CA TRP A 129 -9.76 15.71 -1.28
C TRP A 129 -10.92 15.20 -2.11
N GLY A 130 -10.88 13.93 -2.55
CA GLY A 130 -12.00 13.29 -3.26
C GLY A 130 -13.26 13.26 -2.41
N LEU A 131 -13.14 12.79 -1.16
CA LEU A 131 -14.25 12.79 -0.21
C LEU A 131 -14.75 14.21 0.10
N GLN A 132 -13.85 15.19 0.25
CA GLN A 132 -14.22 16.60 0.46
C GLN A 132 -14.99 17.20 -0.71
N ALA A 133 -14.64 16.81 -1.94
CA ALA A 133 -15.32 17.23 -3.16
C ALA A 133 -16.63 16.44 -3.42
N GLY A 134 -17.05 15.60 -2.47
CA GLY A 134 -18.27 14.82 -2.58
C GLY A 134 -18.18 13.64 -3.54
N LYS A 135 -16.97 13.14 -3.83
CA LYS A 135 -16.73 11.99 -4.72
C LYS A 135 -16.55 10.72 -3.91
N ASP A 136 -17.07 9.60 -4.41
CA ASP A 136 -16.64 8.29 -3.92
C ASP A 136 -15.22 7.98 -4.41
N VAL A 137 -14.45 7.23 -3.64
CA VAL A 137 -13.02 7.01 -3.89
C VAL A 137 -12.68 5.53 -3.85
N TYR A 138 -12.04 5.05 -4.92
CA TYR A 138 -11.21 3.86 -4.88
C TYR A 138 -9.74 4.29 -4.86
N CYS A 139 -8.99 3.86 -3.85
CA CYS A 139 -7.57 4.16 -3.71
C CYS A 139 -6.75 2.88 -3.86
N GLU A 140 -5.78 2.84 -4.79
CA GLU A 140 -4.83 1.74 -4.83
C GLU A 140 -4.04 1.60 -3.53
N LYS A 141 -3.57 0.39 -3.27
CA LYS A 141 -2.70 0.14 -2.12
C LYS A 141 -1.27 0.65 -2.38
N PRO A 142 -0.50 0.93 -1.33
CA PRO A 142 -0.92 1.12 0.07
C PRO A 142 -1.77 2.39 0.23
N LEU A 143 -2.62 2.47 1.27
CA LEU A 143 -3.49 3.65 1.47
C LEU A 143 -2.70 4.96 1.69
N SER A 144 -1.49 4.85 2.23
CA SER A 144 -0.71 6.00 2.68
C SER A 144 0.79 5.78 2.53
N HIS A 145 1.52 6.89 2.55
CA HIS A 145 2.99 6.90 2.57
C HIS A 145 3.58 6.98 3.99
N ASN A 146 2.76 7.35 4.99
CA ASN A 146 3.13 7.23 6.40
C ASN A 146 1.92 6.90 7.26
N VAL A 147 2.18 6.57 8.53
CA VAL A 147 1.15 6.18 9.51
C VAL A 147 0.13 7.31 9.70
N TRP A 148 0.58 8.53 10.00
CA TRP A 148 -0.32 9.63 10.34
C TRP A 148 -1.26 10.03 9.19
N GLU A 149 -0.80 10.02 7.94
CA GLU A 149 -1.62 10.33 6.76
C GLU A 149 -2.72 9.30 6.53
N GLY A 150 -2.44 8.01 6.75
CA GLY A 150 -3.44 6.95 6.66
C GLY A 150 -4.53 7.13 7.71
N ARG A 151 -4.15 7.54 8.93
CA ARG A 151 -5.09 7.89 9.99
C ARG A 151 -5.99 9.07 9.60
N GLN A 152 -5.45 10.07 8.90
CA GLN A 152 -6.25 11.19 8.40
C GLN A 152 -7.25 10.74 7.32
N ALA A 153 -6.86 9.79 6.46
CA ALA A 153 -7.78 9.21 5.47
C ALA A 153 -8.90 8.39 6.12
N VAL A 154 -8.60 7.63 7.19
CA VAL A 154 -9.63 6.95 8.00
C VAL A 154 -10.59 7.97 8.61
N ALA A 155 -10.07 9.02 9.27
CA ALA A 155 -10.91 10.07 9.85
C ALA A 155 -11.75 10.80 8.79
N ALA A 156 -11.21 11.04 7.60
CA ALA A 156 -11.98 11.59 6.47
C ALA A 156 -13.14 10.68 6.08
N SER A 157 -12.93 9.37 5.96
CA SER A 157 -14.00 8.42 5.63
C SER A 157 -15.13 8.41 6.67
N GLN A 158 -14.79 8.62 7.94
CA GLN A 158 -15.75 8.67 9.05
C GLN A 158 -16.47 10.02 9.13
N LYS A 159 -15.82 11.10 8.66
CA LYS A 159 -16.38 12.45 8.61
C LYS A 159 -17.31 12.65 7.41
N TYR A 160 -16.91 12.18 6.24
CA TYR A 160 -17.62 12.37 4.97
C TYR A 160 -18.46 11.13 4.63
N THR A 161 -19.37 10.74 5.53
CA THR A 161 -20.12 9.46 5.48
C THR A 161 -21.05 9.28 4.28
N LYS A 162 -21.34 10.36 3.53
CA LYS A 162 -22.10 10.27 2.28
C LYS A 162 -21.29 9.56 1.18
N ASN A 163 -19.97 9.65 1.23
CA ASN A 163 -19.06 9.12 0.23
C ASN A 163 -18.31 7.89 0.75
N LEU A 164 -18.05 6.95 -0.14
CA LEU A 164 -17.34 5.72 0.17
C LEU A 164 -15.85 5.88 -0.13
N LEU A 165 -15.01 5.28 0.72
CA LEU A 165 -13.59 5.06 0.44
C LEU A 165 -13.31 3.55 0.49
N VAL A 166 -12.86 3.01 -0.64
CA VAL A 166 -12.46 1.61 -0.80
C VAL A 166 -10.98 1.56 -1.17
N VAL A 167 -10.23 0.66 -0.54
CA VAL A 167 -8.79 0.52 -0.77
C VAL A 167 -8.47 -0.78 -1.51
N GLY A 168 -7.52 -0.72 -2.45
CA GLY A 168 -7.06 -1.78 -3.35
C GLY A 168 -6.36 -2.99 -2.70
N THR A 169 -6.76 -3.39 -1.50
CA THR A 169 -6.32 -4.62 -0.82
C THR A 169 -7.06 -5.83 -1.40
N GLN A 170 -6.79 -6.12 -2.68
CA GLN A 170 -7.59 -7.03 -3.51
C GLN A 170 -7.87 -8.40 -2.91
N ASN A 171 -6.91 -9.00 -2.19
CA ASN A 171 -7.06 -10.31 -1.55
C ASN A 171 -8.17 -10.35 -0.48
N ARG A 172 -8.64 -9.21 0.04
CA ARG A 172 -9.86 -9.15 0.88
C ARG A 172 -11.13 -9.58 0.12
N SER A 173 -11.08 -9.58 -1.21
CA SER A 173 -12.15 -10.11 -2.07
C SER A 173 -12.01 -11.60 -2.36
N SER A 174 -10.96 -12.26 -1.89
CA SER A 174 -10.81 -13.71 -2.01
C SER A 174 -11.92 -14.45 -1.29
N LEU A 175 -12.36 -15.55 -1.90
CA LEU A 175 -13.27 -16.53 -1.29
C LEU A 175 -12.52 -17.66 -0.56
N ASP A 176 -11.23 -17.85 -0.85
CA ASP A 176 -10.42 -18.95 -0.32
C ASP A 176 -9.82 -18.61 1.06
N ILE A 177 -9.42 -17.35 1.26
CA ILE A 177 -8.79 -16.91 2.51
C ILE A 177 -9.73 -17.04 3.72
N PRO A 178 -11.02 -16.61 3.66
CA PRO A 178 -11.96 -16.83 4.75
C PRO A 178 -12.12 -18.31 5.16
N GLU A 179 -12.16 -19.22 4.18
CA GLU A 179 -12.25 -20.66 4.44
C GLU A 179 -11.00 -21.20 5.14
N ALA A 180 -9.81 -20.78 4.70
CA ALA A 180 -8.56 -21.13 5.37
C ALA A 180 -8.49 -20.58 6.81
N ILE A 181 -8.98 -19.36 7.04
CA ILE A 181 -9.10 -18.78 8.39
C ILE A 181 -10.07 -19.60 9.24
N ALA A 182 -11.22 -20.00 8.70
CA ALA A 182 -12.18 -20.86 9.41
C ALA A 182 -11.57 -22.23 9.75
N TYR A 183 -10.80 -22.83 8.84
CA TYR A 183 -10.10 -24.08 9.08
C TYR A 183 -9.08 -23.95 10.21
N ILE A 184 -8.23 -22.92 10.21
CA ILE A 184 -7.26 -22.67 11.29
C ILE A 184 -7.99 -22.45 12.62
N ASN A 185 -9.04 -21.63 12.62
CA ASN A 185 -9.81 -21.31 13.83
C ASN A 185 -10.63 -22.50 14.37
N SER A 186 -10.85 -23.55 13.57
CA SER A 186 -11.48 -24.79 14.04
C SER A 186 -10.63 -25.56 15.05
N GLY A 187 -9.34 -25.22 15.20
CA GLY A 187 -8.41 -25.86 16.13
C GLY A 187 -7.77 -27.15 15.63
N LYS A 188 -8.13 -27.63 14.42
CA LYS A 188 -7.59 -28.87 13.83
C LYS A 188 -6.06 -28.90 13.66
N LEU A 189 -5.41 -27.74 13.54
CA LEU A 189 -3.96 -27.64 13.44
C LEU A 189 -3.28 -27.21 14.76
N GLY A 190 -4.03 -27.08 15.86
CA GLY A 190 -3.52 -26.52 17.11
C GLY A 190 -3.27 -25.01 17.03
N LYS A 191 -2.45 -24.49 17.95
CA LYS A 191 -2.16 -23.06 18.08
C LYS A 191 -1.31 -22.56 16.91
N ILE A 192 -1.53 -21.31 16.50
CA ILE A 192 -0.64 -20.62 15.55
C ILE A 192 0.68 -20.33 16.26
N LEU A 193 1.79 -20.70 15.62
CA LEU A 193 3.15 -20.46 16.10
C LEU A 193 3.75 -19.19 15.49
N PHE A 194 3.47 -18.92 14.21
CA PHE A 194 3.82 -17.67 13.53
C PHE A 194 3.04 -17.51 12.22
N ALA A 195 2.92 -16.27 11.74
CA ALA A 195 2.54 -15.98 10.37
C ALA A 195 3.70 -15.33 9.63
N ARG A 196 3.97 -15.77 8.39
CA ARG A 196 5.07 -15.29 7.57
C ARG A 196 4.56 -14.76 6.23
N GLY A 197 4.69 -13.45 6.01
CA GLY A 197 4.48 -12.82 4.71
C GLY A 197 5.77 -12.82 3.89
N LEU A 198 5.65 -13.03 2.59
CA LEU A 198 6.79 -13.16 1.67
C LEU A 198 6.60 -12.23 0.47
N CYS A 199 7.65 -11.48 0.16
CA CYS A 199 7.83 -10.75 -1.09
C CYS A 199 9.18 -11.15 -1.70
N TYR A 200 9.25 -12.36 -2.26
CA TYR A 200 10.41 -12.79 -3.03
C TYR A 200 10.13 -12.49 -4.50
N LYS A 201 10.64 -11.35 -4.95
CA LYS A 201 10.39 -10.81 -6.27
C LYS A 201 11.63 -10.13 -6.79
N GLU A 202 12.16 -10.62 -7.91
CA GLU A 202 13.37 -10.07 -8.50
C GLU A 202 13.18 -8.60 -8.84
N ARG A 203 14.15 -7.78 -8.42
CA ARG A 203 14.26 -6.37 -8.75
C ARG A 203 15.63 -6.13 -9.32
N ALA A 204 15.70 -5.47 -10.48
CA ALA A 204 16.97 -4.99 -10.99
C ALA A 204 17.42 -3.76 -10.18
N SER A 205 18.74 -3.53 -10.14
CA SER A 205 19.30 -2.23 -9.76
C SER A 205 18.65 -1.12 -10.60
N ILE A 206 18.40 0.04 -9.99
CA ILE A 206 17.89 1.22 -10.72
C ILE A 206 19.00 2.04 -11.39
N GLY A 207 20.25 1.62 -11.23
CA GLY A 207 21.45 2.31 -11.70
C GLY A 207 21.88 3.47 -10.79
N LYS A 208 23.17 3.82 -10.89
CA LYS A 208 23.75 4.97 -10.22
C LYS A 208 23.79 6.16 -11.17
N THR A 209 23.34 7.32 -10.72
CA THR A 209 23.39 8.57 -11.47
C THR A 209 24.56 9.44 -10.99
N GLU A 210 25.23 10.12 -11.92
CA GLU A 210 26.30 11.08 -11.59
C GLU A 210 25.75 12.40 -11.02
N GLY A 211 24.46 12.65 -11.19
CA GLY A 211 23.85 13.94 -10.85
C GLY A 211 22.33 13.89 -10.91
N PRO A 212 21.66 14.99 -10.55
CA PRO A 212 20.24 15.16 -10.80
C PRO A 212 19.87 14.88 -12.26
N GLN A 213 18.72 14.24 -12.46
CA GLN A 213 18.22 13.84 -13.76
C GLN A 213 17.08 14.77 -14.17
N ALA A 214 17.11 15.22 -15.42
CA ALA A 214 16.10 16.13 -15.95
C ALA A 214 14.74 15.44 -15.98
N VAL A 215 13.73 16.06 -15.40
CA VAL A 215 12.34 15.63 -15.55
C VAL A 215 11.84 16.13 -16.91
N PRO A 216 11.16 15.30 -17.73
CA PRO A 216 10.64 15.75 -19.01
C PRO A 216 9.67 16.93 -18.84
N ASP A 217 9.75 17.91 -19.74
CA ASP A 217 8.89 19.10 -19.73
C ASP A 217 7.40 18.78 -19.87
N THR A 218 7.07 17.57 -20.33
CA THR A 218 5.70 17.06 -20.43
C THR A 218 5.10 16.72 -19.06
N VAL A 219 5.93 16.57 -18.02
CA VAL A 219 5.53 16.18 -16.68
C VAL A 219 5.51 17.38 -15.75
N ASN A 220 4.34 17.70 -15.21
CA ASN A 220 4.26 18.65 -14.11
C ASN A 220 4.79 18.01 -12.81
N TYR A 221 6.10 18.18 -12.55
CA TYR A 221 6.78 17.55 -11.44
C TYR A 221 6.36 18.07 -10.06
N ASP A 222 5.90 19.32 -9.99
CA ASP A 222 5.40 19.90 -8.74
C ASP A 222 4.10 19.20 -8.30
N LEU A 223 3.15 19.05 -9.24
CA LEU A 223 1.92 18.28 -9.02
C LEU A 223 2.21 16.80 -8.76
N TRP A 224 3.16 16.21 -9.50
CA TRP A 224 3.58 14.81 -9.31
C TRP A 224 4.15 14.57 -7.91
N SER A 225 4.95 15.50 -7.41
CA SER A 225 5.54 15.43 -6.06
C SER A 225 4.50 15.63 -4.97
N GLY A 226 3.50 16.50 -5.22
CA GLY A 226 2.38 16.74 -4.32
C GLY A 226 2.84 17.03 -2.89
N PRO A 227 2.42 16.23 -1.89
CA PRO A 227 2.79 16.44 -0.48
C PRO A 227 4.25 16.08 -0.16
N ALA A 228 4.94 15.35 -1.04
CA ALA A 228 6.36 15.05 -0.81
C ALA A 228 7.22 16.31 -1.01
N PRO A 229 8.33 16.46 -0.25
CA PRO A 229 9.39 17.41 -0.55
C PRO A 229 9.76 17.41 -2.04
N LEU A 230 9.85 18.61 -2.63
CA LEU A 230 10.25 18.77 -4.02
C LEU A 230 11.78 18.68 -4.09
N VAL A 231 12.29 17.53 -4.55
CA VAL A 231 13.74 17.27 -4.67
C VAL A 231 14.11 16.89 -6.11
N PRO A 232 15.30 17.27 -6.59
CA PRO A 232 15.78 16.86 -7.91
C PRO A 232 15.77 15.33 -8.07
N SER A 233 15.38 14.83 -9.24
CA SER A 233 15.31 13.39 -9.46
C SER A 233 16.70 12.77 -9.49
N ARG A 234 16.87 11.61 -8.85
CA ARG A 234 18.06 10.73 -8.93
C ARG A 234 17.71 9.36 -9.54
N ARG A 235 16.64 9.32 -10.34
CA ARG A 235 16.16 8.12 -11.03
C ARG A 235 16.49 8.25 -12.50
N ASN A 236 16.95 7.18 -13.14
CA ASN A 236 17.03 7.12 -14.59
C ASN A 236 17.20 5.69 -15.14
N SER A 237 16.47 4.71 -14.59
CA SER A 237 16.56 3.38 -15.17
C SER A 237 16.05 3.42 -16.61
N LYS A 238 16.74 2.72 -17.52
CA LYS A 238 16.44 2.75 -18.96
C LYS A 238 14.97 2.48 -19.29
N ALA A 239 14.30 1.64 -18.49
CA ALA A 239 12.91 1.25 -18.71
C ALA A 239 11.88 2.23 -18.11
N ARG A 240 12.28 3.08 -17.15
CA ARG A 240 11.33 3.88 -16.35
C ARG A 240 11.61 5.38 -16.39
N GLY A 241 12.81 5.77 -16.80
CA GLY A 241 13.24 7.16 -16.86
C GLY A 241 13.25 7.83 -15.47
N PRO A 242 13.18 9.16 -15.42
CA PRO A 242 13.42 9.92 -14.21
C PRO A 242 12.21 10.08 -13.28
N VAL A 243 11.02 9.66 -13.70
CA VAL A 243 9.77 9.90 -12.97
C VAL A 243 9.09 8.59 -12.59
N HIS A 244 8.92 7.68 -13.54
CA HIS A 244 7.99 6.57 -13.36
C HIS A 244 8.61 5.42 -12.56
N TYR A 245 7.73 4.67 -11.88
CA TYR A 245 7.98 3.44 -11.12
C TYR A 245 9.07 3.51 -10.04
N ASP A 246 10.32 3.84 -10.35
CA ASP A 246 11.47 3.76 -9.43
C ASP A 246 11.38 4.71 -8.22
N TRP A 247 10.40 5.62 -8.20
CA TRP A 247 10.08 6.47 -7.05
C TRP A 247 9.88 5.66 -5.76
N HIS A 248 9.38 4.43 -5.83
CA HIS A 248 9.09 3.64 -4.63
C HIS A 248 10.34 3.19 -3.86
N TRP A 249 11.52 3.33 -4.46
CA TRP A 249 12.83 3.05 -3.85
C TRP A 249 13.42 4.22 -3.07
N PHE A 250 12.75 5.38 -3.06
CA PHE A 250 13.18 6.60 -2.37
C PHE A 250 12.22 6.88 -1.22
N TRP A 251 12.74 7.09 -0.02
CA TRP A 251 11.96 7.34 1.20
C TRP A 251 11.05 8.55 1.09
N ASN A 252 11.36 9.49 0.18
CA ASN A 252 10.54 10.66 -0.08
C ASN A 252 9.17 10.33 -0.72
N TYR A 253 9.08 9.22 -1.47
CA TYR A 253 7.92 8.88 -2.30
C TYR A 253 7.34 7.49 -2.00
N GLY A 254 8.17 6.53 -1.59
CA GLY A 254 7.75 5.17 -1.25
C GLY A 254 8.46 4.59 -0.03
N GLY A 255 8.43 3.27 0.06
CA GLY A 255 8.97 2.52 1.21
C GLY A 255 9.51 1.15 0.82
N GLY A 256 10.02 1.02 -0.41
CA GLY A 256 10.55 -0.23 -0.95
C GLY A 256 9.48 -1.29 -1.15
N ASP A 257 9.92 -2.54 -1.37
CA ASP A 257 9.00 -3.64 -1.65
C ASP A 257 8.16 -4.06 -0.45
N ILE A 258 8.61 -3.82 0.79
CA ILE A 258 7.79 -4.09 1.98
C ILE A 258 6.49 -3.25 1.98
N ALA A 259 6.52 -2.02 1.45
CA ALA A 259 5.35 -1.16 1.31
C ALA A 259 4.67 -1.26 -0.06
N ASN A 260 5.44 -1.42 -1.15
CA ASN A 260 4.92 -1.43 -2.52
C ASN A 260 4.15 -2.72 -2.85
N GLN A 261 4.75 -3.88 -2.54
CA GLN A 261 4.12 -5.19 -2.73
C GLN A 261 3.69 -5.80 -1.40
N GLY A 262 4.53 -5.68 -0.39
CA GLY A 262 4.39 -6.40 0.87
C GLY A 262 3.10 -6.10 1.62
N ILE A 263 2.49 -4.93 1.42
CA ILE A 263 1.17 -4.60 1.97
C ILE A 263 0.10 -5.67 1.70
N HIS A 264 0.11 -6.33 0.54
CA HIS A 264 -0.86 -7.39 0.25
C HIS A 264 -0.68 -8.58 1.21
N GLN A 265 0.53 -9.11 1.29
CA GLN A 265 0.83 -10.29 2.12
C GLN A 265 0.86 -9.93 3.62
N MET A 266 1.24 -8.71 3.97
CA MET A 266 1.19 -8.18 5.33
C MET A 266 -0.26 -8.16 5.83
N ASP A 267 -1.19 -7.68 5.00
CA ASP A 267 -2.61 -7.66 5.32
C ASP A 267 -3.20 -9.07 5.48
N ILE A 268 -2.86 -10.00 4.58
CA ILE A 268 -3.31 -11.41 4.67
C ILE A 268 -2.76 -12.06 5.94
N ALA A 269 -1.46 -11.91 6.23
CA ALA A 269 -0.85 -12.50 7.43
C ALA A 269 -1.49 -11.96 8.71
N ARG A 270 -1.70 -10.63 8.80
CA ARG A 270 -2.41 -10.00 9.92
C ARG A 270 -3.85 -10.53 10.03
N TRP A 271 -4.55 -10.63 8.91
CA TRP A 271 -5.92 -11.13 8.87
C TRP A 271 -6.04 -12.58 9.34
N MET A 272 -5.11 -13.45 8.91
CA MET A 272 -5.09 -14.85 9.34
C MET A 272 -4.69 -15.04 10.81
N LEU A 273 -3.87 -14.14 11.36
CA LEU A 273 -3.66 -14.09 12.81
C LEU A 273 -4.92 -13.65 13.56
N GLY A 274 -5.83 -12.92 12.92
CA GLY A 274 -7.02 -12.34 13.55
C GLY A 274 -6.75 -11.00 14.25
N GLU A 275 -5.60 -10.38 13.98
CA GLU A 275 -5.16 -9.15 14.65
C GLU A 275 -5.77 -7.91 13.99
N GLN A 276 -6.45 -7.06 14.76
CA GLN A 276 -7.14 -5.88 14.23
C GLN A 276 -6.32 -4.58 14.33
N GLY A 277 -5.30 -4.57 15.19
CA GLY A 277 -4.52 -3.37 15.53
C GLY A 277 -3.05 -3.45 15.15
N LEU A 278 -2.32 -2.42 15.53
CA LEU A 278 -0.85 -2.41 15.48
C LEU A 278 -0.27 -3.35 16.55
N PRO A 279 0.89 -3.97 16.30
CA PRO A 279 1.55 -4.83 17.27
C PRO A 279 2.13 -3.99 18.42
N PRO A 280 2.37 -4.58 19.59
CA PRO A 280 2.99 -3.88 20.72
C PRO A 280 4.46 -3.54 20.47
N SER A 281 5.14 -4.22 19.54
CA SER A 281 6.49 -3.85 19.12
C SER A 281 6.85 -4.35 17.72
N VAL A 282 7.83 -3.69 17.10
CA VAL A 282 8.39 -4.03 15.78
C VAL A 282 9.92 -4.01 15.81
N MET A 283 10.55 -4.86 15.01
CA MET A 283 11.97 -4.79 14.69
C MET A 283 12.20 -5.17 13.22
N SER A 284 13.17 -4.53 12.55
CA SER A 284 13.60 -4.91 11.19
C SER A 284 15.07 -5.27 11.14
N ILE A 285 15.47 -6.11 10.19
CA ILE A 285 16.87 -6.44 9.88
C ILE A 285 16.99 -6.48 8.36
N GLY A 286 18.03 -5.89 7.78
CA GLY A 286 18.22 -5.98 6.32
C GLY A 286 19.23 -5.02 5.76
N GLY A 287 19.12 -4.78 4.46
CA GLY A 287 19.99 -3.86 3.74
C GLY A 287 19.74 -3.85 2.24
N ARG A 288 20.59 -3.10 1.55
CA ARG A 288 20.61 -3.00 0.08
C ARG A 288 21.86 -3.68 -0.45
N PHE A 289 21.71 -4.93 -0.88
CA PHE A 289 22.83 -5.82 -1.21
C PHE A 289 22.88 -6.13 -2.70
N GLY A 290 24.10 -6.29 -3.23
CA GLY A 290 24.33 -6.70 -4.63
C GLY A 290 24.05 -5.59 -5.67
N TYR A 291 23.75 -4.37 -5.25
CA TYR A 291 23.50 -3.24 -6.13
C TYR A 291 24.44 -2.08 -5.86
N VAL A 292 24.80 -1.37 -6.93
CA VAL A 292 25.36 -0.02 -6.88
C VAL A 292 24.36 0.88 -7.60
N ASP A 293 23.57 1.63 -6.84
CA ASP A 293 22.55 2.54 -7.36
C ASP A 293 22.17 3.65 -6.38
N ASP A 294 21.20 4.48 -6.77
CA ASP A 294 20.68 5.60 -5.97
C ASP A 294 19.48 5.26 -5.09
N ALA A 295 19.01 4.02 -5.10
CA ALA A 295 17.87 3.62 -4.31
C ALA A 295 18.23 3.55 -2.82
N GLU A 296 17.29 3.95 -1.97
CA GLU A 296 17.51 4.18 -0.54
C GLU A 296 16.93 3.05 0.33
N THR A 297 15.92 2.33 -0.18
CA THR A 297 15.23 1.29 0.59
C THR A 297 15.92 -0.07 0.46
N PRO A 298 15.83 -0.94 1.48
CA PRO A 298 16.41 -2.28 1.43
C PRO A 298 15.81 -3.13 0.31
N ASN A 299 16.63 -3.97 -0.32
CA ASN A 299 16.19 -5.02 -1.25
C ASN A 299 16.11 -6.40 -0.59
N SER A 300 16.70 -6.56 0.60
CA SER A 300 16.52 -7.73 1.45
C SER A 300 16.22 -7.26 2.86
N GLN A 301 15.07 -7.67 3.41
CA GLN A 301 14.58 -7.19 4.69
C GLN A 301 13.74 -8.25 5.39
N ILE A 302 13.92 -8.39 6.69
CA ILE A 302 13.08 -9.16 7.60
C ILE A 302 12.47 -8.16 8.57
N ALA A 303 11.15 -8.15 8.69
CA ALA A 303 10.43 -7.40 9.72
C ALA A 303 9.74 -8.37 10.66
N VAL A 304 9.80 -8.10 11.97
CA VAL A 304 9.20 -8.93 13.02
C VAL A 304 8.26 -8.06 13.84
N PHE A 305 7.01 -8.49 13.95
CA PHE A 305 5.97 -7.83 14.71
C PHE A 305 5.49 -8.77 15.82
N ASN A 306 5.66 -8.37 17.07
CA ASN A 306 5.45 -9.23 18.23
C ASN A 306 4.00 -9.18 18.71
N TYR A 307 3.05 -9.68 17.92
CA TYR A 307 1.68 -9.83 18.39
C TYR A 307 1.58 -10.85 19.53
N ALA A 308 0.64 -10.63 20.45
CA ALA A 308 0.47 -11.49 21.62
C ALA A 308 0.09 -12.92 21.25
N LYS A 309 -0.69 -13.11 20.17
CA LYS A 309 -1.12 -14.44 19.72
C LYS A 309 0.03 -15.25 19.13
N ALA A 310 0.79 -14.65 18.22
CA ALA A 310 1.98 -15.22 17.57
C ALA A 310 2.71 -14.12 16.79
N PRO A 311 4.05 -14.20 16.63
CA PRO A 311 4.77 -13.23 15.82
C PRO A 311 4.33 -13.27 14.35
N LEU A 312 4.25 -12.08 13.75
CA LEU A 312 4.17 -11.90 12.30
C LEU A 312 5.58 -11.56 11.80
N ILE A 313 6.08 -12.32 10.83
CA ILE A 313 7.36 -12.07 10.16
C ILE A 313 7.07 -11.70 8.72
N PHE A 314 7.73 -10.67 8.20
CA PHE A 314 7.66 -10.31 6.78
C PHE A 314 9.04 -10.35 6.16
N GLU A 315 9.17 -10.97 4.99
CA GLU A 315 10.46 -11.13 4.31
C GLU A 315 10.42 -10.57 2.89
N VAL A 316 11.40 -9.74 2.56
CA VAL A 316 11.65 -9.20 1.23
C VAL A 316 12.94 -9.79 0.68
N ARG A 317 12.93 -10.21 -0.58
CA ARG A 317 14.12 -10.60 -1.35
C ARG A 317 14.03 -10.08 -2.77
N GLY A 318 14.95 -9.20 -3.13
CA GLY A 318 15.04 -8.56 -4.44
C GLY A 318 16.03 -9.24 -5.41
N LEU A 319 16.93 -10.09 -4.92
CA LEU A 319 17.89 -10.83 -5.74
C LEU A 319 17.28 -12.16 -6.22
N PRO A 320 17.75 -12.72 -7.36
CA PRO A 320 17.30 -14.03 -7.81
C PRO A 320 17.73 -15.14 -6.84
N MET A 321 17.24 -16.37 -7.05
CA MET A 321 17.56 -17.53 -6.21
C MET A 321 19.08 -17.70 -6.01
N LYS A 322 19.85 -17.50 -7.08
CA LYS A 322 21.31 -17.43 -7.09
C LYS A 322 21.78 -16.62 -8.31
N THR A 323 23.05 -16.20 -8.31
CA THR A 323 23.67 -15.51 -9.45
C THR A 323 23.44 -16.27 -10.76
N GLY A 324 23.05 -15.53 -11.80
CA GLY A 324 22.83 -16.07 -13.14
C GLY A 324 21.48 -16.77 -13.36
N MET A 325 20.62 -16.88 -12.34
CA MET A 325 19.26 -17.40 -12.50
C MET A 325 18.20 -16.29 -12.66
N LYS A 326 17.10 -16.61 -13.33
CA LYS A 326 15.87 -15.78 -13.38
C LYS A 326 14.79 -16.25 -12.39
N ALA A 327 14.99 -17.38 -11.73
CA ALA A 327 14.02 -17.92 -10.78
C ALA A 327 14.20 -17.25 -9.41
N MET A 328 13.10 -17.03 -8.70
CA MET A 328 13.12 -16.66 -7.28
C MET A 328 13.15 -17.91 -6.40
N ASP A 329 13.83 -17.79 -5.25
CA ASP A 329 13.70 -18.74 -4.15
C ASP A 329 12.26 -18.80 -3.63
N ALA A 330 11.90 -19.83 -2.89
CA ALA A 330 10.56 -20.04 -2.34
C ALA A 330 10.63 -20.62 -0.92
N TYR A 331 9.67 -20.25 -0.08
CA TYR A 331 9.46 -20.85 1.22
C TYR A 331 8.15 -21.65 1.19
N ARG A 332 8.24 -22.97 1.36
CA ARG A 332 7.10 -23.91 1.23
C ARG A 332 6.29 -23.69 -0.06
N GLY A 333 7.03 -23.62 -1.17
CA GLY A 333 6.46 -23.39 -2.51
C GLY A 333 5.96 -21.97 -2.77
N SER A 334 6.05 -21.05 -1.80
CA SER A 334 5.56 -19.67 -1.93
C SER A 334 6.71 -18.68 -2.16
N ARG A 335 6.57 -17.81 -3.15
CA ARG A 335 7.52 -16.72 -3.46
C ARG A 335 6.98 -15.37 -2.96
N VAL A 336 5.82 -15.01 -3.49
CA VAL A 336 4.97 -13.94 -2.97
C VAL A 336 3.72 -14.61 -2.41
N GLY A 337 3.49 -14.46 -1.11
CA GLY A 337 2.43 -15.19 -0.41
C GLY A 337 2.54 -15.12 1.11
N VAL A 338 1.73 -15.92 1.80
CA VAL A 338 1.72 -16.05 3.26
C VAL A 338 1.82 -17.52 3.65
N VAL A 339 2.58 -17.82 4.69
CA VAL A 339 2.57 -19.11 5.38
C VAL A 339 2.17 -18.89 6.84
N VAL A 340 1.17 -19.61 7.32
CA VAL A 340 0.77 -19.61 8.74
C VAL A 340 1.08 -20.97 9.33
N GLN A 341 2.09 -21.04 10.19
CA GLN A 341 2.48 -22.26 10.88
C GLN A 341 1.65 -22.42 12.15
N CYS A 342 1.10 -23.61 12.35
CA CYS A 342 0.45 -24.04 13.59
C CYS A 342 1.18 -25.26 14.18
N GLU A 343 0.79 -25.77 15.34
CA GLU A 343 1.44 -26.94 15.97
C GLU A 343 1.42 -28.20 15.08
N GLY A 344 0.26 -28.51 14.49
CA GLY A 344 0.03 -29.75 13.71
C GLY A 344 0.17 -29.62 12.20
N GLY A 345 0.52 -28.44 11.67
CA GLY A 345 0.58 -28.21 10.24
C GLY A 345 0.64 -26.74 9.88
N TYR A 346 0.36 -26.41 8.61
CA TYR A 346 0.43 -25.04 8.14
C TYR A 346 -0.54 -24.74 7.00
N ALA A 347 -0.89 -23.46 6.88
CA ALA A 347 -1.59 -22.92 5.72
C ALA A 347 -0.62 -22.17 4.81
N THR A 348 -0.85 -22.22 3.50
CA THR A 348 -0.23 -21.31 2.52
C THR A 348 -1.30 -20.50 1.81
N VAL A 349 -1.00 -19.24 1.49
CA VAL A 349 -1.80 -18.36 0.64
C VAL A 349 -0.92 -17.78 -0.45
N SER A 350 -1.28 -17.97 -1.72
CA SER A 350 -0.52 -17.44 -2.85
C SER A 350 -0.69 -15.92 -3.03
N GLU A 351 0.12 -15.30 -3.89
CA GLU A 351 -0.09 -13.90 -4.35
C GLU A 351 -1.52 -13.69 -4.90
N SER A 352 -2.07 -14.72 -5.53
CA SER A 352 -3.43 -14.74 -6.07
C SER A 352 -4.51 -15.12 -5.05
N GLY A 353 -4.19 -15.22 -3.76
CA GLY A 353 -5.16 -15.47 -2.70
C GLY A 353 -5.66 -16.91 -2.60
N THR A 354 -5.12 -17.84 -3.40
CA THR A 354 -5.44 -19.27 -3.30
C THR A 354 -4.86 -19.84 -2.02
N ALA A 355 -5.66 -20.57 -1.25
CA ALA A 355 -5.26 -21.07 0.06
C ALA A 355 -5.22 -22.61 0.11
N ASN A 356 -4.24 -23.17 0.81
CA ASN A 356 -4.09 -24.62 0.98
C ASN A 356 -3.64 -24.93 2.41
N ILE A 357 -4.02 -26.10 2.91
CA ILE A 357 -3.65 -26.61 4.25
C ILE A 357 -2.83 -27.88 4.12
N PHE A 358 -1.79 -28.00 4.94
CA PHE A 358 -0.87 -29.14 4.98
C PHE A 358 -0.61 -29.55 6.43
N ASP A 359 -0.24 -30.80 6.65
CA ASP A 359 0.40 -31.24 7.89
C ASP A 359 1.91 -30.90 7.88
N ASN A 360 2.61 -31.25 8.96
CA ASN A 360 4.04 -30.98 9.09
C ASN A 360 4.92 -31.85 8.16
N ASP A 361 4.38 -32.93 7.60
CA ASP A 361 5.06 -33.79 6.62
C ASP A 361 4.84 -33.32 5.17
N ASN A 362 4.23 -32.13 5.00
CA ASN A 362 3.86 -31.52 3.72
C ASN A 362 2.78 -32.27 2.94
N LYS A 363 2.04 -33.18 3.58
CA LYS A 363 0.86 -33.78 2.96
C LYS A 363 -0.28 -32.76 2.98
N LYS A 364 -0.86 -32.52 1.80
CA LYS A 364 -2.01 -31.63 1.67
C LYS A 364 -3.24 -32.23 2.38
N LEU A 365 -3.79 -31.49 3.31
CA LEU A 365 -5.01 -31.83 4.05
C LEU A 365 -6.25 -31.23 3.40
N GLU A 366 -6.14 -30.01 2.87
CA GLU A 366 -7.25 -29.28 2.24
C GLU A 366 -6.76 -28.27 1.18
N GLY A 367 -7.59 -27.96 0.18
CA GLY A 367 -7.31 -26.94 -0.83
C GLY A 367 -8.54 -26.13 -1.22
N PHE A 368 -8.43 -24.81 -1.17
CA PHE A 368 -9.51 -23.89 -1.51
C PHE A 368 -9.22 -23.24 -2.87
N THR A 369 -10.13 -23.41 -3.84
CA THR A 369 -9.97 -22.91 -5.21
C THR A 369 -11.25 -22.25 -5.75
N ASN A 370 -11.94 -21.50 -4.90
CA ASN A 370 -13.23 -20.87 -5.18
C ASN A 370 -13.14 -19.53 -5.93
N GLY A 371 -11.94 -19.04 -6.26
CA GLY A 371 -11.82 -17.89 -7.18
C GLY A 371 -10.62 -16.96 -6.99
N GLY A 372 -9.57 -17.35 -6.24
CA GLY A 372 -8.33 -16.56 -6.14
C GLY A 372 -8.54 -15.16 -5.56
N ASN A 373 -8.01 -14.10 -6.21
CA ASN A 373 -8.05 -12.70 -5.73
C ASN A 373 -9.44 -12.07 -5.80
N GLY A 374 -10.45 -12.81 -6.30
CA GLY A 374 -11.84 -12.35 -6.42
C GLY A 374 -12.03 -11.19 -7.40
N ALA A 375 -13.23 -10.63 -7.43
CA ALA A 375 -13.64 -9.56 -8.36
C ALA A 375 -13.55 -8.15 -7.71
N HIS A 376 -12.38 -7.77 -7.20
CA HIS A 376 -12.24 -6.58 -6.33
C HIS A 376 -12.73 -5.26 -6.96
N ARG A 377 -12.45 -5.02 -8.24
CA ARG A 377 -12.92 -3.81 -8.96
C ARG A 377 -14.44 -3.82 -9.15
N ALA A 378 -15.03 -4.98 -9.45
CA ALA A 378 -16.49 -5.12 -9.53
C ALA A 378 -17.15 -4.95 -8.15
N ASN A 379 -16.49 -5.38 -7.07
CA ASN A 379 -16.97 -5.13 -5.71
C ASN A 379 -17.02 -3.65 -5.36
N PHE A 380 -16.14 -2.81 -5.94
CA PHE A 380 -16.24 -1.36 -5.78
C PHE A 380 -17.50 -0.81 -6.47
N VAL A 381 -17.73 -1.16 -7.74
CA VAL A 381 -18.96 -0.73 -8.46
C VAL A 381 -20.22 -1.18 -7.72
N LYS A 382 -20.23 -2.42 -7.23
CA LYS A 382 -21.33 -2.93 -6.40
C LYS A 382 -21.49 -2.14 -5.10
N ALA A 383 -20.40 -1.79 -4.41
CA ALA A 383 -20.46 -0.97 -3.21
C ALA A 383 -21.05 0.42 -3.49
N LEU A 384 -20.76 1.01 -4.65
CA LEU A 384 -21.33 2.30 -5.08
C LEU A 384 -22.83 2.20 -5.37
N GLN A 385 -23.30 1.07 -5.93
CA GLN A 385 -24.72 0.80 -6.18
C GLN A 385 -25.47 0.55 -4.87
N ASP A 386 -24.90 -0.28 -4.00
CA ASP A 386 -25.53 -0.71 -2.73
C ASP A 386 -25.32 0.33 -1.60
N ARG A 387 -24.49 1.36 -1.83
CA ARG A 387 -24.00 2.33 -0.83
C ARG A 387 -23.40 1.68 0.41
N LYS A 388 -22.70 0.55 0.22
CA LYS A 388 -22.16 -0.26 1.32
C LYS A 388 -20.80 -0.85 0.98
N VAL A 389 -19.79 -0.52 1.80
CA VAL A 389 -18.46 -1.13 1.70
C VAL A 389 -18.38 -2.37 2.57
N ILE A 390 -18.06 -3.51 1.97
CA ILE A 390 -17.82 -4.78 2.68
C ILE A 390 -16.40 -5.32 2.44
N LYS A 391 -15.73 -4.90 1.37
CA LYS A 391 -14.37 -5.30 0.99
C LYS A 391 -13.49 -4.05 0.87
N GLY A 392 -12.20 -4.17 1.14
CA GLY A 392 -11.26 -3.04 1.04
C GLY A 392 -11.50 -1.95 2.08
N LEU A 393 -11.86 -2.35 3.31
CA LEU A 393 -12.14 -1.43 4.42
C LEU A 393 -10.91 -0.55 4.70
N VAL A 394 -11.14 0.76 4.78
CA VAL A 394 -10.08 1.76 4.97
C VAL A 394 -9.29 1.54 6.27
N THR A 395 -9.94 1.18 7.37
CA THR A 395 -9.26 0.93 8.66
C THR A 395 -8.32 -0.26 8.58
N GLU A 396 -8.76 -1.35 7.93
CA GLU A 396 -7.90 -2.53 7.73
C GLU A 396 -6.69 -2.20 6.85
N ALA A 397 -6.92 -1.47 5.76
CA ALA A 397 -5.84 -1.06 4.87
C ALA A 397 -4.86 -0.08 5.54
N HIS A 398 -5.35 0.83 6.39
CA HIS A 398 -4.53 1.73 7.20
C HIS A 398 -3.64 0.94 8.17
N THR A 399 -4.22 0.03 8.96
CA THR A 399 -3.46 -0.79 9.91
C THR A 399 -2.38 -1.59 9.19
N SER A 400 -2.73 -2.27 8.08
CA SER A 400 -1.75 -3.06 7.32
C SER A 400 -0.68 -2.21 6.64
N SER A 401 -1.03 -1.00 6.13
CA SER A 401 -0.05 -0.06 5.54
C SER A 401 0.90 0.45 6.62
N SER A 402 0.38 0.70 7.81
CA SER A 402 1.17 1.13 8.96
C SER A 402 2.21 0.10 9.38
N LEU A 403 1.91 -1.21 9.31
CA LEU A 403 2.93 -2.24 9.58
C LEU A 403 4.16 -2.11 8.69
N CYS A 404 3.96 -1.86 7.39
CA CYS A 404 5.06 -1.64 6.44
C CYS A 404 5.90 -0.42 6.83
N HIS A 405 5.25 0.68 7.24
CA HIS A 405 5.92 1.91 7.66
C HIS A 405 6.68 1.73 8.97
N LEU A 406 6.06 1.08 9.97
CA LEU A 406 6.67 0.76 11.27
C LEU A 406 7.94 -0.08 11.11
N ALA A 407 7.92 -1.08 10.22
CA ALA A 407 9.10 -1.86 9.88
C ALA A 407 10.22 -1.01 9.27
N ASN A 408 9.88 -0.12 8.33
CA ASN A 408 10.87 0.80 7.75
C ASN A 408 11.41 1.81 8.76
N ILE A 409 10.58 2.29 9.70
CA ILE A 409 11.03 3.19 10.76
C ILE A 409 12.04 2.48 11.67
N SER A 410 11.76 1.24 12.10
CA SER A 410 12.71 0.42 12.87
C SER A 410 14.04 0.28 12.13
N TYR A 411 14.02 0.04 10.82
CA TYR A 411 15.22 -0.01 9.98
C TYR A 411 15.97 1.33 9.95
N LEU A 412 15.27 2.45 9.72
CA LEU A 412 15.87 3.78 9.58
C LEU A 412 16.55 4.29 10.85
N VAL A 413 16.02 3.94 12.03
CA VAL A 413 16.62 4.30 13.33
C VAL A 413 17.54 3.21 13.87
N GLY A 414 17.78 2.17 13.07
CA GLY A 414 18.69 1.09 13.40
C GLY A 414 20.16 1.49 13.23
N GLU A 415 21.02 0.50 13.43
CA GLU A 415 22.46 0.65 13.30
C GLU A 415 23.05 -0.49 12.49
N GLU A 416 24.12 -0.20 11.74
CA GLU A 416 24.89 -1.24 11.07
C GLU A 416 25.63 -2.10 12.09
N LYS A 417 25.50 -3.42 11.94
CA LYS A 417 26.21 -4.41 12.74
C LYS A 417 26.81 -5.47 11.83
N SER A 418 27.85 -6.15 12.33
CA SER A 418 28.33 -7.36 11.67
C SER A 418 27.21 -8.42 11.66
N ASN A 419 27.19 -9.24 10.61
CA ASN A 419 26.19 -10.31 10.51
C ASN A 419 26.32 -11.34 11.66
N SER A 420 27.52 -11.51 12.24
CA SER A 420 27.74 -12.35 13.43
C SER A 420 27.03 -11.79 14.67
N ALA A 421 27.18 -10.49 14.95
CA ALA A 421 26.54 -9.85 16.10
C ALA A 421 25.01 -9.87 15.97
N ILE A 422 24.47 -9.71 14.76
CA ILE A 422 23.03 -9.83 14.54
C ILE A 422 22.54 -11.26 14.78
N ARG A 423 23.28 -12.27 14.30
CA ARG A 423 22.94 -13.69 14.52
C ARG A 423 22.86 -14.02 16.00
N GLU A 424 23.81 -13.53 16.79
CA GLU A 424 23.80 -13.66 18.25
C GLU A 424 22.58 -12.95 18.87
N ALA A 425 22.31 -11.71 18.45
CA ALA A 425 21.21 -10.91 18.98
C ALA A 425 19.81 -11.50 18.71
N VAL A 426 19.63 -12.30 17.64
CA VAL A 426 18.35 -12.93 17.32
C VAL A 426 18.28 -14.40 17.69
N TYR A 427 19.34 -14.98 18.25
CA TYR A 427 19.47 -16.43 18.48
C TYR A 427 18.34 -17.00 19.33
N SER A 428 17.86 -16.26 20.33
CA SER A 428 16.78 -16.68 21.23
C SER A 428 15.40 -16.74 20.55
N SER A 429 15.20 -16.04 19.42
CA SER A 429 13.99 -16.13 18.62
C SER A 429 14.20 -17.12 17.48
N LEU A 430 13.78 -18.38 17.66
CA LEU A 430 13.99 -19.44 16.66
C LEU A 430 13.49 -19.04 15.26
N VAL A 431 12.30 -18.44 15.18
CA VAL A 431 11.72 -18.03 13.89
C VAL A 431 12.47 -16.88 13.23
N THR A 432 12.94 -15.90 14.02
CA THR A 432 13.73 -14.78 13.50
C THR A 432 15.13 -15.24 13.09
N SER A 433 15.77 -16.08 13.90
CA SER A 433 17.07 -16.68 13.64
C SER A 433 17.05 -17.52 12.35
N GLU A 434 15.99 -18.30 12.15
CA GLU A 434 15.77 -19.09 10.94
C GLU A 434 15.58 -18.19 9.71
N SER A 435 14.73 -17.17 9.79
CA SER A 435 14.55 -16.18 8.71
C SER A 435 15.85 -15.48 8.35
N TYR A 436 16.62 -15.06 9.35
CA TYR A 436 17.88 -14.35 9.15
C TYR A 436 18.95 -15.26 8.53
N SER A 437 19.06 -16.50 9.00
CA SER A 437 19.98 -17.49 8.43
C SER A 437 19.69 -17.77 6.95
N ARG A 438 18.41 -17.98 6.59
CA ARG A 438 18.01 -18.15 5.19
C ARG A 438 18.26 -16.91 4.33
N MET A 439 18.12 -15.71 4.89
CA MET A 439 18.48 -14.49 4.17
C MET A 439 19.98 -14.45 3.88
N LEU A 440 20.84 -14.77 4.85
CA LEU A 440 22.29 -14.82 4.64
C LEU A 440 22.69 -15.90 3.62
N GLU A 441 22.04 -17.06 3.62
CA GLU A 441 22.24 -18.09 2.59
C GLU A 441 21.85 -17.59 1.20
N HIS A 442 20.71 -16.91 1.08
CA HIS A 442 20.27 -16.30 -0.17
C HIS A 442 21.25 -15.22 -0.67
N LEU A 443 21.79 -14.40 0.23
CA LEU A 443 22.79 -13.40 -0.10
C LEU A 443 24.11 -14.06 -0.58
N ARG A 444 24.58 -15.11 0.10
CA ARG A 444 25.75 -15.89 -0.34
C ARG A 444 25.55 -16.51 -1.72
N ALA A 445 24.35 -17.03 -2.01
CA ALA A 445 24.02 -17.59 -3.32
C ALA A 445 24.05 -16.54 -4.45
N ASN A 446 24.04 -15.25 -4.11
CA ASN A 446 24.17 -14.12 -5.02
C ASN A 446 25.52 -13.39 -4.90
N ASP A 447 26.55 -14.11 -4.46
CA ASP A 447 27.94 -13.62 -4.34
C ASP A 447 28.10 -12.37 -3.45
N VAL A 448 27.17 -12.15 -2.52
CA VAL A 448 27.30 -11.12 -1.49
C VAL A 448 28.13 -11.67 -0.33
N ASP A 449 29.23 -11.00 0.00
CA ASP A 449 30.06 -11.38 1.16
C ASP A 449 29.31 -11.10 2.47
N VAL A 450 28.77 -12.16 3.07
CA VAL A 450 28.08 -12.07 4.36
C VAL A 450 28.99 -12.30 5.57
N LEU A 451 30.24 -12.72 5.39
CA LEU A 451 31.16 -12.97 6.50
C LEU A 451 31.80 -11.66 6.95
N ALA A 452 32.31 -10.86 5.98
CA ALA A 452 32.77 -9.50 6.25
C ALA A 452 31.64 -8.46 6.15
N GLY A 453 30.50 -8.84 5.59
CA GLY A 453 29.34 -7.95 5.39
C GLY A 453 28.68 -7.48 6.68
N LYS A 454 28.02 -6.32 6.57
CA LYS A 454 27.17 -5.74 7.61
C LYS A 454 25.72 -5.74 7.14
N SER A 455 24.80 -5.78 8.10
CA SER A 455 23.40 -5.45 7.85
C SER A 455 22.96 -4.39 8.85
N VAL A 456 21.90 -3.66 8.53
CA VAL A 456 21.24 -2.81 9.51
C VAL A 456 20.42 -3.69 10.44
N LYS A 457 20.71 -3.62 11.74
CA LYS A 457 19.82 -4.11 12.80
C LYS A 457 18.95 -2.95 13.23
N GLY A 458 17.70 -2.99 12.82
CA GLY A 458 16.68 -2.06 13.25
C GLY A 458 16.49 -2.09 14.77
N ALA A 459 16.08 -0.96 15.33
CA ALA A 459 15.80 -0.89 16.74
C ALA A 459 14.50 -1.63 17.08
N LEU A 460 14.45 -2.26 18.25
CA LEU A 460 13.21 -2.84 18.77
C LEU A 460 12.34 -1.71 19.34
N LEU A 461 11.30 -1.34 18.61
CA LEU A 461 10.45 -0.20 18.95
C LEU A 461 9.14 -0.68 19.58
N LYS A 462 8.80 -0.16 20.76
CA LYS A 462 7.46 -0.36 21.36
C LYS A 462 6.47 0.64 20.77
N ILE A 463 5.22 0.23 20.63
CA ILE A 463 4.17 1.00 19.96
C ILE A 463 2.94 1.06 20.86
N ASP A 464 2.38 2.24 21.03
CA ASP A 464 1.02 2.39 21.53
C ASP A 464 0.06 2.31 20.34
N ALA A 465 -0.69 1.22 20.26
CA ALA A 465 -1.61 0.95 19.16
C ALA A 465 -2.79 1.94 19.07
N LYS A 466 -3.12 2.66 20.16
CA LYS A 466 -4.21 3.66 20.16
C LYS A 466 -3.76 4.99 19.57
N THR A 467 -2.58 5.45 19.98
CA THR A 467 -2.01 6.73 19.53
C THR A 467 -1.17 6.57 18.26
N GLU A 468 -0.81 5.35 17.90
CA GLU A 468 0.05 4.99 16.77
C GLU A 468 1.46 5.61 16.87
N MET A 469 1.89 5.85 18.10
CA MET A 469 3.16 6.47 18.46
C MET A 469 4.12 5.42 19.00
N PHE A 470 5.41 5.67 18.79
CA PHE A 470 6.45 4.91 19.47
C PHE A 470 6.59 5.37 20.92
N THR A 471 6.87 4.42 21.81
CA THR A 471 6.99 4.61 23.26
C THR A 471 8.19 3.82 23.81
N GLY A 472 8.62 4.10 25.04
CA GLY A 472 9.74 3.38 25.67
C GLY A 472 10.59 4.29 26.55
N GLY A 473 11.61 3.70 27.21
CA GLY A 473 12.54 4.43 28.08
C GLY A 473 13.73 5.06 27.37
N GLU A 474 14.04 4.64 26.14
CA GLU A 474 15.14 5.20 25.34
C GLU A 474 14.66 6.43 24.55
N GLN A 475 14.61 7.58 25.21
CA GLN A 475 13.95 8.77 24.65
C GLN A 475 14.54 9.23 23.30
N VAL A 476 15.86 9.17 23.14
CA VAL A 476 16.52 9.54 21.86
C VAL A 476 16.02 8.69 20.70
N LEU A 477 15.89 7.38 20.92
CA LEU A 477 15.39 6.44 19.93
C LEU A 477 13.90 6.64 19.65
N VAL A 478 13.11 6.83 20.70
CA VAL A 478 11.68 7.11 20.60
C VAL A 478 11.42 8.38 19.81
N ASP A 479 12.18 9.44 20.07
CA ASP A 479 12.09 10.72 19.37
C ASP A 479 12.51 10.57 17.91
N ALA A 480 13.61 9.87 17.62
CA ALA A 480 14.03 9.60 16.24
C ALA A 480 12.95 8.84 15.46
N ALA A 481 12.35 7.80 16.05
CA ALA A 481 11.30 7.00 15.42
C ALA A 481 10.03 7.83 15.19
N ASN A 482 9.63 8.63 16.18
CA ASN A 482 8.48 9.51 16.09
C ASN A 482 8.71 10.68 15.11
N ASN A 483 9.92 11.18 14.95
CA ASN A 483 10.26 12.23 14.00
C ASN A 483 10.51 11.72 12.57
N SER A 484 10.46 10.40 12.36
CA SER A 484 10.59 9.81 11.02
C SER A 484 9.50 10.33 10.06
N PRO A 485 9.85 10.65 8.80
CA PRO A 485 8.86 11.05 7.78
C PRO A 485 7.87 9.92 7.45
N LEU A 486 8.22 8.66 7.74
CA LEU A 486 7.35 7.49 7.58
C LEU A 486 6.36 7.32 8.75
N ARG A 487 6.54 8.06 9.86
CA ARG A 487 5.52 8.21 10.92
C ARG A 487 4.58 9.35 10.59
N LYS A 488 5.14 10.54 10.31
CA LYS A 488 4.39 11.75 9.96
C LYS A 488 5.26 12.71 9.16
N ARG A 489 4.68 13.36 8.15
CA ARG A 489 5.22 14.56 7.51
C ARG A 489 4.14 15.64 7.41
N THR A 490 4.55 16.90 7.33
CA THR A 490 3.62 18.05 7.26
C THR A 490 2.97 18.21 5.89
N GLY A 491 3.64 17.79 4.81
CA GLY A 491 3.27 18.13 3.44
C GLY A 491 3.87 19.47 2.99
N ARG A 492 3.56 19.91 1.77
CA ARG A 492 4.16 21.10 1.13
C ARG A 492 3.10 22.06 0.62
N GLY A 493 3.10 23.31 1.11
CA GLY A 493 2.24 24.37 0.59
C GLY A 493 0.76 23.97 0.53
N GLU A 494 0.18 24.00 -0.66
CA GLU A 494 -1.22 23.60 -0.89
C GLU A 494 -1.46 22.09 -0.69
N PHE A 495 -0.41 21.27 -0.76
CA PHE A 495 -0.45 19.82 -0.53
C PHE A 495 -0.27 19.45 0.95
N THR A 496 -0.66 20.33 1.86
CA THR A 496 -0.68 20.03 3.29
C THR A 496 -1.83 19.06 3.58
N ILE A 497 -1.55 17.97 4.29
CA ILE A 497 -2.58 16.99 4.62
C ILE A 497 -3.41 17.51 5.81
N PRO A 498 -4.75 17.53 5.71
CA PRO A 498 -5.59 18.03 6.79
C PRO A 498 -5.51 17.15 8.06
N GLN A 499 -5.42 17.77 9.24
CA GLN A 499 -5.63 17.09 10.52
C GLN A 499 -7.15 16.93 10.73
N LEU A 500 -7.63 15.69 10.73
CA LEU A 500 -9.05 15.30 10.84
C LEU A 500 -9.31 14.33 11.99
N ALA A 501 -8.30 13.54 12.39
CA ALA A 501 -8.37 12.61 13.51
C ALA A 501 -8.10 13.30 14.85
#